data_AF-A0A933U3B1-F1
#
_entry.id   AF-A0A933U3B1-F1
#
_cell.length_a   1.000
_cell.length_b   1.000
_cell.length_c   1.000
_cell.angle_alpha   90.00
_cell.angle_beta   90.00
_cell.angle_gamma   90.00
#
_symmetry.space_group_name_H-M   'P 1'
#
loop_
_entity.id
_entity.type
_entity.pdbx_description
1 polymer ?
#
loop_
_entity_poly.entity_id
_entity_poly.type
_entity_poly.pdbx_seq_one_letter_code
_entity_poly.pdbx_strand_id
1 'polypeptide(L)'
;MPIDDRFHEYFAALDRAGQKDRCFLCRRTPAEVKFFFGFDEDGVPLRASEFGLEDVTLDHAEIMSYRGERPVCAICQLSFDAVFALGERDVLDRLIDEMEQNRDHLWPREQP
;
A
#
# COMPACT_ATOMS: atom_id res chain seq x y z
N MET A 1 -8.73 -22.78 -4.16
CA MET A 1 -9.18 -21.90 -5.26
C MET A 1 -8.24 -22.11 -6.44
N PRO A 2 -8.77 -22.42 -7.63
CA PRO A 2 -7.97 -22.49 -8.84
C PRO A 2 -7.33 -21.14 -9.16
N ILE A 3 -6.18 -21.17 -9.82
CA ILE A 3 -5.39 -20.01 -10.25
C ILE A 3 -6.26 -18.98 -11.00
N ASP A 4 -7.20 -19.45 -11.83
CA ASP A 4 -8.09 -18.61 -12.65
C ASP A 4 -8.86 -17.56 -11.83
N ASP A 5 -9.39 -17.92 -10.66
CA ASP A 5 -10.23 -17.01 -9.87
C ASP A 5 -9.43 -15.79 -9.39
N ARG A 6 -8.17 -15.99 -8.98
CA ARG A 6 -7.28 -14.88 -8.55
C ARG A 6 -6.89 -13.97 -9.71
N PHE A 7 -6.67 -14.55 -10.90
CA PHE A 7 -6.40 -13.76 -12.10
C PHE A 7 -7.60 -12.90 -12.49
N HIS A 8 -8.81 -13.47 -12.44
CA HIS A 8 -10.04 -12.72 -12.70
C HIS A 8 -10.25 -11.59 -11.68
N GLU A 9 -10.04 -11.84 -10.39
CA GLU A 9 -10.13 -10.81 -9.35
C GLU A 9 -9.14 -9.66 -9.60
N TYR A 10 -7.89 -9.99 -9.95
CA TYR A 10 -6.86 -9.01 -10.27
C TYR A 10 -7.24 -8.12 -11.45
N PHE A 11 -7.61 -8.71 -12.60
CA PHE A 11 -7.98 -7.93 -13.78
C PHE A 11 -9.25 -7.11 -13.56
N ALA A 12 -10.25 -7.65 -12.87
CA ALA A 12 -11.44 -6.89 -12.50
C ALA A 12 -11.10 -5.68 -11.60
N ALA A 13 -10.12 -5.81 -10.71
CA ALA A 13 -9.64 -4.70 -9.89
C ALA A 13 -8.92 -3.64 -10.71
N LEU A 14 -8.11 -4.06 -11.68
CA LEU A 14 -7.45 -3.15 -12.61
C LEU A 14 -8.46 -2.40 -13.50
N ASP A 15 -9.51 -3.08 -13.95
CA ASP A 15 -10.60 -2.45 -14.69
C ASP A 15 -11.23 -1.31 -13.86
N ARG A 16 -11.57 -1.58 -12.59
CA ARG A 16 -12.07 -0.56 -11.64
C ARG A 16 -11.05 0.56 -11.38
N ALA A 17 -9.76 0.26 -11.49
CA ALA A 17 -8.67 1.21 -11.26
C ALA A 17 -8.24 2.01 -12.50
N GLY A 18 -8.86 1.78 -13.66
CA GLY A 18 -8.49 2.42 -14.92
C GLY A 18 -7.17 1.88 -15.49
N GLN A 19 -6.96 0.57 -15.40
CA GLN A 19 -5.78 -0.17 -15.91
C GLN A 19 -4.46 0.26 -15.28
N LYS A 20 -4.49 0.78 -14.04
CA LYS A 20 -3.30 1.20 -13.31
C LYS A 20 -3.09 0.31 -12.09
N ASP A 21 -2.05 -0.50 -12.15
CA ASP A 21 -1.61 -1.32 -11.01
C ASP A 21 -0.83 -0.48 -10.00
N ARG A 22 -1.57 0.31 -9.21
CA ARG A 22 -1.05 1.22 -8.20
C ARG A 22 -2.01 1.30 -7.03
N CYS A 23 -1.46 1.47 -5.82
CA CYS A 23 -2.26 1.76 -4.65
C CYS A 23 -3.12 3.01 -4.90
N PHE A 24 -4.41 2.91 -4.61
CA PHE A 24 -5.35 4.01 -4.75
C PHE A 24 -4.93 5.21 -3.91
N LEU A 25 -4.49 4.96 -2.68
CA LEU A 25 -4.17 5.97 -1.67
C LEU A 25 -2.79 6.59 -1.90
N CYS A 26 -1.72 5.80 -1.89
CA CYS A 26 -0.35 6.32 -1.96
C CYS A 26 0.31 6.27 -3.34
N ARG A 27 -0.40 5.76 -4.37
CA ARG A 27 0.03 5.70 -5.78
C ARG A 27 1.28 4.84 -6.06
N ARG A 28 1.83 4.16 -5.04
CA ARG A 28 2.94 3.23 -5.20
C ARG A 28 2.56 2.01 -6.03
N THR A 29 3.50 1.52 -6.84
CA THR A 29 3.42 0.24 -7.54
C THR A 29 3.62 -0.92 -6.56
N PRO A 30 3.26 -2.16 -6.94
CA PRO A 30 3.59 -3.32 -6.14
C PRO A 30 5.10 -3.43 -5.85
N ALA A 31 5.96 -3.19 -6.85
CA ALA A 31 7.41 -3.22 -6.70
C ALA A 31 7.93 -2.23 -5.64
N GLU A 32 7.43 -0.98 -5.66
CA GLU A 32 7.79 0.03 -4.65
C GLU A 32 7.35 -0.37 -3.24
N VAL A 33 6.25 -1.11 -3.11
CA VAL A 33 5.76 -1.64 -1.84
C VAL A 33 6.63 -2.81 -1.36
N LYS A 34 7.02 -3.74 -2.25
CA LYS A 34 7.97 -4.82 -1.90
C LYS A 34 9.29 -4.23 -1.40
N PHE A 35 9.80 -3.22 -2.10
CA PHE A 35 11.02 -2.51 -1.74
C PHE A 35 10.93 -1.87 -0.35
N PHE A 36 9.80 -1.25 -0.02
CA PHE A 36 9.57 -0.70 1.32
C PHE A 36 9.70 -1.75 2.44
N PHE A 37 9.24 -2.98 2.20
CA PHE A 37 9.38 -4.09 3.16
C PHE A 37 10.76 -4.76 3.12
N GLY A 38 11.69 -4.27 2.31
CA GLY A 38 13.05 -4.83 2.20
C GLY A 38 13.15 -6.01 1.26
N PHE A 39 12.26 -6.13 0.28
CA PHE A 39 12.27 -7.17 -0.76
C PHE A 39 12.52 -6.56 -2.14
N ASP A 40 13.09 -7.34 -3.07
CA ASP A 40 13.16 -6.96 -4.47
C ASP A 40 11.82 -7.12 -5.21
N GLU A 41 11.82 -6.88 -6.52
CA GLU A 41 10.60 -6.94 -7.34
C GLU A 41 9.99 -8.34 -7.43
N ASP A 42 10.82 -9.38 -7.30
CA ASP A 42 10.38 -10.78 -7.32
C ASP A 42 9.87 -11.21 -5.93
N GLY A 43 10.20 -10.48 -4.87
CA GLY A 43 9.78 -10.80 -3.50
C GLY A 43 10.85 -11.56 -2.71
N VAL A 44 12.11 -11.47 -3.16
CA VAL A 44 13.27 -11.99 -2.45
C VAL A 44 13.77 -10.94 -1.45
N PRO A 45 14.07 -11.28 -0.20
CA PRO A 45 14.60 -10.31 0.76
C PRO A 45 15.96 -9.76 0.34
N LEU A 46 16.12 -8.43 0.37
CA LEU A 46 17.35 -7.74 -0.01
C LEU A 46 18.51 -7.98 0.96
N ARG A 47 18.23 -8.28 2.24
CA ARG A 47 19.23 -8.46 3.31
C ARG A 47 19.01 -9.75 4.13
N ALA A 48 18.43 -10.80 3.53
CA ALA A 48 18.10 -12.05 4.24
C ALA A 48 19.30 -12.67 4.98
N SER A 49 20.46 -12.72 4.33
CA SER A 49 21.69 -13.32 4.87
C SER A 49 22.24 -12.56 6.09
N GLU A 50 21.94 -11.27 6.22
CA GLU A 50 22.41 -10.45 7.34
C GLU A 50 21.60 -10.68 8.63
N PHE A 51 20.36 -11.15 8.50
CA PHE A 51 19.45 -11.38 9.61
C PHE A 51 19.15 -12.87 9.86
N GLY A 52 19.81 -13.78 9.13
CA GLY A 52 19.57 -15.23 9.23
C GLY A 52 18.17 -15.64 8.77
N LEU A 53 17.55 -14.85 7.88
CA LEU A 53 16.19 -15.04 7.37
C LEU A 53 16.19 -15.71 5.98
N GLU A 54 17.06 -16.72 5.80
CA GLU A 54 17.37 -17.34 4.50
C GLU A 54 16.17 -18.03 3.81
N ASP A 55 15.01 -18.12 4.48
CA ASP A 55 13.82 -18.84 3.99
C ASP A 55 12.53 -18.00 4.00
N VAL A 56 12.62 -16.66 4.11
CA VAL A 56 11.44 -15.78 4.06
C VAL A 56 11.19 -15.33 2.62
N THR A 57 10.46 -16.10 1.82
CA THR A 57 9.98 -15.67 0.51
C THR A 57 8.57 -15.06 0.63
N LEU A 58 8.35 -13.87 0.05
CA LEU A 58 6.99 -13.34 -0.14
C LEU A 58 6.31 -14.01 -1.33
N ASP A 59 6.32 -15.35 -1.43
CA ASP A 59 5.62 -16.02 -2.54
C ASP A 59 4.09 -15.82 -2.45
N HIS A 60 3.58 -15.45 -1.26
CA HIS A 60 2.14 -15.40 -0.97
C HIS A 60 1.68 -14.15 -0.23
N ALA A 61 2.56 -13.22 0.14
CA ALA A 61 2.12 -11.99 0.77
C ALA A 61 1.51 -11.08 -0.29
N GLU A 62 0.18 -10.96 -0.27
CA GLU A 62 -0.56 -9.98 -1.06
C GLU A 62 -0.17 -8.58 -0.57
N ILE A 63 0.96 -8.05 -1.05
CA ILE A 63 1.42 -6.68 -0.76
C ILE A 63 0.45 -5.62 -1.30
N MET A 64 -0.46 -6.05 -2.16
CA MET A 64 -1.56 -5.30 -2.74
C MET A 64 -2.84 -6.10 -2.53
N SER A 65 -3.83 -5.46 -1.94
CA SER A 65 -5.21 -5.95 -1.98
C SER A 65 -5.83 -5.50 -3.29
N TYR A 66 -6.18 -6.47 -4.15
CA TYR A 66 -6.99 -6.24 -5.36
C TYR A 66 -8.48 -6.50 -5.11
N ARG A 67 -8.85 -6.74 -3.86
CA ARG A 67 -10.25 -6.96 -3.46
C ARG A 67 -10.92 -5.62 -3.12
N GLY A 68 -12.24 -5.58 -3.29
CA GLY A 68 -13.04 -4.38 -3.00
C GLY A 68 -12.97 -3.31 -4.09
N GLU A 69 -13.36 -2.08 -3.77
CA GLU A 69 -13.60 -1.02 -4.75
C GLU A 69 -12.35 -0.65 -5.57
N ARG A 70 -11.21 -0.48 -4.90
CA ARG A 70 -9.95 -0.04 -5.53
C ARG A 70 -8.74 -0.74 -4.89
N PRO A 71 -7.63 -0.94 -5.63
CA PRO A 71 -6.43 -1.54 -5.08
C PRO A 71 -5.81 -0.72 -3.93
N VAL A 72 -5.45 -1.37 -2.82
CA VAL A 72 -4.79 -0.73 -1.67
C VAL A 72 -3.57 -1.56 -1.25
N CYS A 73 -2.41 -0.90 -1.04
CA CYS A 73 -1.22 -1.61 -0.61
C CYS A 73 -1.21 -1.91 0.89
N ALA A 74 -0.45 -2.94 1.29
CA ALA A 74 -0.29 -3.34 2.68
C ALA A 74 0.21 -2.22 3.59
N ILE A 75 1.05 -1.30 3.08
CA ILE A 75 1.50 -0.12 3.84
C ILE A 75 0.32 0.75 4.24
N CYS A 76 -0.53 1.12 3.28
CA CYS A 76 -1.70 1.96 3.56
C CYS A 76 -2.71 1.21 4.44
N GLN A 77 -2.92 -0.09 4.20
CA GLN A 77 -3.79 -0.90 5.05
C GLN A 77 -3.34 -0.87 6.51
N LEU A 78 -2.06 -1.15 6.77
CA LEU A 78 -1.49 -1.12 8.13
C LEU A 78 -1.59 0.27 8.77
N SER A 79 -1.39 1.34 8.00
CA SER A 79 -1.57 2.71 8.50
C SER A 79 -3.01 2.98 8.94
N PHE A 80 -3.99 2.59 8.14
CA PHE A 80 -5.40 2.76 8.48
C PHE A 80 -5.83 1.86 9.66
N ASP A 81 -5.36 0.61 9.68
CA ASP A 81 -5.62 -0.33 10.78
C ASP A 81 -5.11 0.25 12.11
N ALA A 82 -3.93 0.87 12.13
CA ALA A 82 -3.38 1.54 13.30
C ALA A 82 -4.25 2.72 13.75
N VAL A 83 -4.63 3.62 12.84
CA VAL A 83 -5.51 4.77 13.13
C VAL A 83 -6.83 4.31 13.73
N PHE A 84 -7.44 3.26 13.16
CA PHE A 84 -8.71 2.74 13.64
C PHE A 84 -8.60 2.01 14.97
N ALA A 85 -7.52 1.25 15.18
CA ALA A 85 -7.25 0.60 16.47
C ALA A 85 -7.05 1.61 17.61
N LEU A 86 -6.53 2.81 17.30
CA LEU A 86 -6.35 3.91 18.24
C LEU A 86 -7.62 4.77 18.43
N GLY A 87 -8.70 4.51 17.68
CA GLY A 87 -9.93 5.29 17.75
C GLY A 87 -9.82 6.69 17.15
N GLU A 88 -8.84 6.94 16.28
CA GLU A 88 -8.49 8.28 15.78
C GLU A 88 -9.21 8.64 14.48
N ARG A 89 -10.34 7.98 14.17
CA ARG A 89 -11.08 8.21 12.92
C ARG A 89 -11.48 9.69 12.74
N ASP A 90 -11.96 10.33 13.80
CA ASP A 90 -12.35 11.75 13.72
C ASP A 90 -11.15 12.68 13.44
N VAL A 91 -9.95 12.29 13.88
CA VAL A 91 -8.71 13.02 13.58
C VAL A 91 -8.37 12.86 12.10
N LEU A 92 -8.45 11.63 11.59
CA LEU A 92 -8.20 11.35 10.17
C LEU A 92 -9.14 12.13 9.26
N ASP A 93 -10.43 12.17 9.57
CA ASP A 93 -11.42 12.90 8.75
C ASP A 93 -11.09 14.41 8.71
N ARG A 94 -10.77 15.02 9.86
CA ARG A 94 -10.33 16.43 9.91
C ARG A 94 -9.02 16.68 9.16
N LEU A 95 -8.08 15.74 9.23
CA LEU A 95 -6.82 15.85 8.52
C LEU A 95 -7.03 15.79 7.00
N ILE A 96 -7.94 14.93 6.52
CA ILE A 96 -8.31 14.87 5.10
C ILE A 96 -8.91 16.22 4.65
N ASP A 97 -9.84 16.77 5.43
CA ASP A 97 -10.44 18.08 5.15
C ASP A 97 -9.36 19.18 5.11
N GLU A 98 -8.42 19.16 6.05
CA GLU A 98 -7.31 20.12 6.09
C GLU A 98 -6.36 19.96 4.89
N MET A 99 -6.08 18.73 4.46
CA MET A 99 -5.28 18.45 3.27
C MET A 99 -5.95 18.94 1.98
N GLU A 100 -7.29 18.91 1.92
CA GLU A 100 -8.07 19.43 0.79
C GLU A 100 -8.13 20.96 0.79
N GLN A 101 -8.37 21.57 1.94
CA GLN A 101 -8.70 23.01 2.04
C GLN A 101 -7.49 23.90 2.34
N ASN A 102 -6.50 23.40 3.07
CA ASN A 102 -5.39 24.19 3.64
C ASN A 102 -4.01 23.62 3.28
N ARG A 103 -3.88 22.98 2.12
CA ARG A 103 -2.66 22.28 1.68
C ARG A 103 -1.37 23.10 1.87
N ASP A 104 -1.39 24.40 1.59
CA ASP A 104 -0.22 25.28 1.66
C ASP A 104 0.32 25.50 3.08
N HIS A 105 -0.50 25.24 4.10
CA HIS A 105 -0.10 25.35 5.51
C HIS A 105 0.57 24.07 6.06
N LEU A 106 0.37 22.93 5.40
CA LEU A 106 0.83 21.62 5.88
C LEU A 106 2.28 21.32 5.52
N TRP A 107 2.82 21.99 4.50
CA TRP A 107 4.20 21.81 4.06
C TRP A 107 5.12 22.85 4.70
N PRO A 108 6.38 22.50 5.03
CA PRO A 108 7.35 23.45 5.51
C PRO A 108 7.44 24.64 4.54
N ARG A 109 7.31 25.86 5.07
CA ARG A 109 7.59 27.06 4.27
C ARG A 109 9.08 27.11 3.96
N GLU A 110 9.43 27.47 2.74
CA GLU A 110 10.81 27.80 2.41
C GLU A 110 11.27 28.90 3.39
N GLN A 111 12.31 28.60 4.18
CA GLN A 111 12.94 29.64 4.99
C GLN A 111 13.62 30.64 4.03
N PRO A 112 13.43 31.95 4.22
CA PRO A 112 14.06 32.97 3.37
C PRO A 112 15.59 32.98 3.51
#